data_AF-A0A3G8XTG2-F1
#
_entry.id   AF-A0A3G8XTG2-F1
#
_cell.length_a   1.000
_cell.length_b   1.000
_cell.length_c   1.000
_cell.angle_alpha   90.00
_cell.angle_beta   90.00
_cell.angle_gamma   90.00
#
_symmetry.space_group_name_H-M   'P 1'
#
loop_
_entity.id
_entity.type
_entity.pdbx_description
1 polymer ?
#
loop_
_entity_poly.entity_id
_entity_poly.type
_entity_poly.pdbx_seq_one_letter_code
_entity_poly.pdbx_strand_id
1 'polypeptide(L)'
;MEGDSDLEGKSNINVGLIRFSPEIIFRVLEKKGDEFTVLINEKSGYTSVIKLHKKNDYRTTQEYREDFFFDPNFVDTADADWYLYESWEQALKGAWSIEVPKNTLFFKEPNGEQTYMPTNDYGFGIDSLSGDWARFYRKFPDDDSEKNSKYWAKWKNKDGIIVNIILHGGYE
;
A
#
# COMPACT_ATOMS: atom_id res chain seq x y z
N MET A 1 -0.78 -13.57 14.25
CA MET A 1 -2.08 -14.23 14.02
C MET A 1 -3.08 -13.35 14.71
N GLU A 2 -3.91 -12.72 13.91
CA GLU A 2 -4.93 -11.76 14.33
C GLU A 2 -6.29 -12.30 13.89
N GLY A 3 -7.39 -11.87 14.50
CA GLY A 3 -8.75 -12.32 14.18
C GLY A 3 -9.39 -13.24 15.23
N ASP A 4 -10.68 -13.52 15.04
CA ASP A 4 -11.51 -14.33 15.92
C ASP A 4 -11.19 -15.81 15.77
N SER A 5 -11.08 -16.53 16.90
CA SER A 5 -11.23 -17.98 16.88
C SER A 5 -12.62 -18.41 16.36
N ASP A 6 -12.77 -19.67 15.95
CA ASP A 6 -14.08 -20.17 15.50
C ASP A 6 -15.20 -20.02 16.54
N LEU A 7 -14.85 -20.05 17.84
CA LEU A 7 -15.80 -19.86 18.93
C LEU A 7 -16.20 -18.39 19.08
N GLU A 8 -15.23 -17.48 19.03
CA GLU A 8 -15.46 -16.03 19.11
C GLU A 8 -16.26 -15.54 17.91
N GLY A 9 -15.90 -15.97 16.70
CA GLY A 9 -16.60 -15.60 15.47
C GLY A 9 -18.07 -16.03 15.49
N LYS A 10 -18.38 -17.23 16.00
CA LYS A 10 -19.77 -17.68 16.17
C LYS A 10 -20.53 -16.84 17.20
N SER A 11 -19.89 -16.47 18.30
CA SER A 11 -20.49 -15.61 19.33
C SER A 11 -20.81 -14.21 18.77
N ASN A 12 -19.88 -13.63 18.00
CA ASN A 12 -20.01 -12.32 17.38
C ASN A 12 -21.17 -12.29 16.37
N ILE A 13 -21.24 -13.28 15.48
CA ILE A 13 -22.34 -13.41 14.51
C ILE A 13 -23.70 -13.51 15.20
N ASN A 14 -23.80 -14.27 16.31
CA ASN A 14 -25.05 -14.45 17.04
C ASN A 14 -25.58 -13.16 17.71
N VAL A 15 -24.74 -12.14 17.89
CA VAL A 15 -25.13 -10.83 18.41
C VAL A 15 -25.18 -9.74 17.34
N GLY A 16 -25.10 -10.12 16.05
CA GLY A 16 -25.16 -9.20 14.91
C GLY A 16 -23.86 -8.45 14.64
N LEU A 17 -22.72 -8.92 15.16
CA LEU A 17 -21.39 -8.40 14.84
C LEU A 17 -20.75 -9.22 13.71
N ILE A 18 -19.79 -8.61 13.02
CA ILE A 18 -19.00 -9.29 11.98
C ILE A 18 -17.96 -10.22 12.63
N ARG A 19 -17.55 -11.24 11.88
CA ARG A 19 -16.42 -12.12 12.24
C ARG A 19 -15.16 -11.60 11.58
N PHE A 20 -14.07 -11.54 12.32
CA PHE A 20 -12.73 -11.38 11.74
C PHE A 20 -12.09 -12.76 11.60
N SER A 21 -11.75 -13.19 10.39
CA SER A 21 -11.14 -14.51 10.20
C SER A 21 -9.68 -14.49 10.71
N PRO A 22 -9.13 -15.62 11.19
CA PRO A 22 -7.72 -15.69 11.53
C PRO A 22 -6.84 -15.35 10.32
N GLU A 23 -6.01 -14.32 10.44
CA GLU A 23 -5.14 -13.85 9.38
C GLU A 23 -3.66 -14.00 9.75
N ILE A 24 -2.85 -14.22 8.71
CA ILE A 24 -1.40 -14.26 8.83
C ILE A 24 -0.82 -13.19 7.89
N ILE A 25 -0.33 -12.12 8.51
CA ILE A 25 0.22 -10.96 7.81
C ILE A 25 1.75 -11.09 7.76
N PHE A 26 2.32 -10.84 6.58
CA PHE A 26 3.77 -10.83 6.38
C PHE A 26 4.19 -9.66 5.49
N ARG A 27 5.41 -9.15 5.70
CA ARG A 27 6.03 -8.25 4.74
C ARG A 27 6.58 -9.04 3.56
N VAL A 28 6.06 -8.78 2.36
CA VAL A 28 6.61 -9.33 1.11
C VAL A 28 7.87 -8.56 0.74
N LEU A 29 8.98 -9.27 0.56
CA LEU A 29 10.27 -8.71 0.14
C LEU A 29 10.44 -8.78 -1.37
N GLU A 30 10.02 -9.89 -1.97
CA GLU A 30 10.18 -10.14 -3.40
C GLU A 30 9.05 -11.04 -3.92
N LYS A 31 8.60 -10.77 -5.15
CA LYS A 31 7.71 -11.65 -5.92
C LYS A 31 8.41 -12.15 -7.17
N LYS A 32 8.54 -13.47 -7.31
CA LYS A 32 9.08 -14.15 -8.49
C LYS A 32 8.04 -15.15 -9.00
N GLY A 33 7.38 -14.83 -10.12
CA GLY A 33 6.29 -15.68 -10.62
C GLY A 33 5.16 -15.78 -9.60
N ASP A 34 4.93 -17.00 -9.10
CA ASP A 34 3.96 -17.39 -8.08
C ASP A 34 4.58 -17.60 -6.67
N GLU A 35 5.84 -17.19 -6.48
CA GLU A 35 6.54 -17.30 -5.20
C GLU A 35 6.73 -15.92 -4.56
N PHE A 36 6.38 -15.81 -3.27
CA PHE A 36 6.72 -14.64 -2.44
C PHE A 36 7.81 -15.02 -1.46
N THR A 37 8.89 -14.24 -1.46
CA THR A 37 9.80 -14.22 -0.32
C THR A 37 9.24 -13.26 0.71
N VAL A 38 8.96 -13.77 1.90
CA VAL A 38 8.35 -13.00 2.99
C VAL A 38 9.28 -12.93 4.19
N LEU A 39 9.23 -11.82 4.92
CA LEU A 39 9.89 -11.67 6.21
C LEU A 39 8.95 -12.18 7.30
N ILE A 40 9.34 -13.26 7.98
CA ILE A 40 8.53 -13.88 9.05
C ILE A 40 9.00 -13.48 10.44
N ASN A 41 10.20 -12.92 10.57
CA ASN A 41 10.71 -12.36 11.82
C ASN A 41 11.55 -11.11 11.54
N GLU A 42 11.04 -9.94 11.93
CA GLU A 42 11.73 -8.66 11.70
C GLU A 42 13.01 -8.51 12.50
N LYS A 43 13.06 -9.01 13.74
CA LYS A 43 14.22 -8.87 14.63
C LYS A 43 15.42 -9.68 14.15
N SER A 44 15.18 -10.89 13.68
CA SER A 44 16.24 -11.79 13.21
C SER A 44 16.46 -11.71 11.70
N GLY A 45 15.62 -11.00 10.96
CA GLY A 45 15.66 -10.97 9.49
C GLY A 45 15.29 -12.30 8.84
N TYR A 46 14.62 -13.21 9.55
CA TYR A 46 14.35 -14.55 9.03
C TYR A 46 13.26 -14.51 7.97
N THR A 47 13.54 -15.11 6.82
CA THR A 47 12.65 -15.13 5.66
C THR A 47 12.12 -16.53 5.39
N SER A 48 11.01 -16.60 4.66
CA SER A 48 10.47 -17.84 4.10
C SER A 48 9.98 -17.59 2.69
N VAL A 49 9.71 -18.67 1.96
CA VAL A 49 9.08 -18.62 0.65
C VAL A 49 7.68 -19.20 0.76
N ILE A 50 6.69 -18.44 0.29
CA ILE A 50 5.31 -18.89 0.15
C ILE A 50 5.06 -19.13 -1.34
N LYS A 51 4.62 -20.34 -1.67
CA LYS A 51 4.14 -20.69 -3.01
C LYS A 51 2.67 -20.41 -3.10
N LEU A 52 2.27 -19.68 -4.13
CA LEU A 52 0.91 -19.20 -4.28
C LEU A 52 0.21 -19.91 -5.43
N HIS A 53 -0.98 -20.41 -5.15
CA HIS A 53 -1.83 -20.91 -6.20
C HIS A 53 -2.60 -19.76 -6.82
N LYS A 54 -2.43 -19.51 -8.12
CA LYS A 54 -3.11 -18.42 -8.84
C LYS A 54 -4.63 -18.36 -8.60
N LYS A 55 -5.29 -19.52 -8.41
CA LYS A 55 -6.72 -19.62 -8.08
C LYS A 55 -7.11 -18.96 -6.75
N ASN A 56 -6.16 -18.77 -5.85
CA ASN A 56 -6.35 -18.16 -4.53
C ASN A 56 -5.92 -16.68 -4.52
N ASP A 57 -5.45 -16.13 -5.64
CA ASP A 57 -5.09 -14.70 -5.75
C ASP A 57 -6.38 -13.88 -5.86
N TYR A 58 -6.74 -13.21 -4.77
CA TYR A 58 -7.95 -12.37 -4.74
C TYR A 58 -7.89 -11.22 -5.76
N ARG A 59 -6.70 -10.89 -6.28
CA ARG A 59 -6.55 -9.84 -7.29
C ARG A 59 -6.88 -10.32 -8.70
N THR A 60 -7.05 -11.63 -8.89
CA THR A 60 -7.38 -12.24 -10.18
C THR A 60 -8.85 -12.61 -10.32
N THR A 61 -9.60 -12.60 -9.21
CA THR A 61 -11.05 -12.68 -9.21
C THR A 61 -11.63 -11.32 -9.65
N GLN A 62 -12.79 -11.32 -10.31
CA GLN A 62 -13.30 -10.22 -11.17
C GLN A 62 -13.58 -8.86 -10.48
N GLU A 63 -13.30 -8.72 -9.18
CA GLU A 63 -13.62 -7.50 -8.41
C GLU A 63 -12.40 -6.64 -8.08
N TYR A 64 -11.19 -7.06 -8.47
CA TYR A 64 -10.00 -6.26 -8.25
C TYR A 64 -9.94 -5.07 -9.21
N ARG A 65 -10.10 -3.87 -8.66
CA ARG A 65 -9.84 -2.61 -9.36
C ARG A 65 -8.49 -2.05 -8.93
N GLU A 66 -7.80 -1.31 -9.80
CA GLU A 66 -6.51 -0.67 -9.44
C GLU A 66 -6.65 0.36 -8.31
N ASP A 67 -7.87 0.87 -8.07
CA ASP A 67 -8.26 1.74 -6.97
C ASP A 67 -8.89 0.98 -5.79
N PHE A 68 -8.81 -0.35 -5.77
CA PHE A 68 -9.27 -1.17 -4.66
C PHE A 68 -8.54 -0.75 -3.38
N PHE A 69 -9.31 -0.32 -2.38
CA PHE A 69 -8.79 -0.08 -1.05
C PHE A 69 -8.34 -1.41 -0.46
N PHE A 70 -7.03 -1.59 -0.23
CA PHE A 70 -6.55 -2.76 0.47
C PHE A 70 -7.06 -2.70 1.91
N ASP A 71 -8.04 -3.54 2.19
CA ASP A 71 -8.48 -3.84 3.54
C ASP A 71 -8.52 -5.37 3.70
N PRO A 72 -7.56 -5.96 4.41
CA PRO A 72 -7.49 -7.41 4.56
C PRO A 72 -8.70 -7.95 5.33
N ASN A 73 -9.38 -7.12 6.14
CA ASN A 73 -10.51 -7.53 6.98
C ASN A 73 -11.83 -7.67 6.21
N PHE A 74 -11.94 -7.13 4.99
CA PHE A 74 -13.21 -7.08 4.23
C PHE A 74 -13.12 -7.80 2.89
N VAL A 75 -12.35 -8.88 2.82
CA VAL A 75 -12.28 -9.73 1.63
C VAL A 75 -13.52 -10.64 1.58
N ASP A 76 -14.45 -10.34 0.68
CA ASP A 76 -15.67 -11.14 0.44
C ASP A 76 -15.34 -12.39 -0.39
N THR A 77 -14.75 -13.39 0.27
CA THR A 77 -14.46 -14.68 -0.37
C THR A 77 -14.84 -15.86 0.51
N ALA A 78 -15.46 -16.86 -0.12
CA ALA A 78 -15.74 -18.14 0.51
C ALA A 78 -14.49 -19.07 0.54
N ASP A 79 -13.44 -18.74 -0.20
CA ASP A 79 -12.22 -19.54 -0.29
C ASP A 79 -11.31 -19.30 0.90
N ALA A 80 -11.30 -20.21 1.89
CA ALA A 80 -10.49 -20.05 3.12
C ALA A 80 -8.97 -19.89 2.91
N ASP A 81 -8.44 -20.27 1.74
CA ASP A 81 -7.01 -20.23 1.42
C ASP A 81 -6.63 -19.03 0.53
N TRP A 82 -7.43 -17.96 0.54
CA TRP A 82 -7.18 -16.76 -0.25
C TRP A 82 -5.91 -16.03 0.19
N TYR A 83 -5.33 -15.26 -0.73
CA TYR A 83 -4.31 -14.28 -0.37
C TYR A 83 -4.53 -12.96 -1.12
N LEU A 84 -4.18 -11.88 -0.44
CA LEU A 84 -4.15 -10.53 -0.97
C LEU A 84 -2.79 -9.91 -0.57
N TYR A 85 -2.19 -9.14 -1.48
CA TYR A 85 -1.04 -8.32 -1.13
C TYR A 85 -1.15 -6.97 -1.80
N GLU A 86 -0.58 -5.97 -1.15
CA GLU A 86 -0.38 -4.63 -1.69
C GLU A 86 1.10 -4.42 -2.02
N SER A 87 1.38 -3.86 -3.19
CA SER A 87 2.72 -3.37 -3.51
C SER A 87 2.90 -1.93 -3.02
N TRP A 88 4.15 -1.50 -2.80
CA TRP A 88 4.44 -0.08 -2.49
C TRP A 88 3.86 0.89 -3.52
N GLU A 89 3.83 0.51 -4.80
CA GLU A 89 3.22 1.35 -5.84
C GLU A 89 1.73 1.56 -5.60
N GLN A 90 1.01 0.50 -5.21
CA GLN A 90 -0.42 0.57 -4.88
C GLN A 90 -0.63 1.36 -3.60
N ALA A 91 0.11 1.04 -2.54
CA ALA A 91 0.04 1.74 -1.26
C ALA A 91 0.28 3.26 -1.41
N LEU A 92 1.27 3.66 -2.21
CA LEU A 92 1.60 5.06 -2.44
C LEU A 92 0.57 5.79 -3.31
N LYS A 93 0.01 5.12 -4.32
CA LYS A 93 -1.07 5.69 -5.14
C LYS A 93 -2.38 5.83 -4.35
N GLY A 94 -2.66 4.88 -3.46
CA GLY A 94 -3.83 4.84 -2.59
C GLY A 94 -3.67 5.60 -1.27
N ALA A 95 -2.48 6.11 -0.93
CA ALA A 95 -2.24 6.81 0.32
C ALA A 95 -3.18 8.01 0.46
N TRP A 96 -3.77 8.21 1.65
CA TRP A 96 -4.61 9.36 1.96
C TRP A 96 -3.83 10.66 1.72
N SER A 97 -2.62 10.74 2.27
CA SER A 97 -1.75 11.89 2.17
C SER A 97 -0.29 11.46 2.20
N ILE A 98 0.57 12.20 1.49
CA ILE A 98 2.01 11.99 1.51
C ILE A 98 2.68 13.31 1.84
N GLU A 99 3.47 13.33 2.91
CA GLU A 99 4.20 14.53 3.31
C GLU A 99 5.65 14.41 2.87
N VAL A 100 6.11 15.45 2.18
CA VAL A 100 7.45 15.51 1.64
C VAL A 100 8.28 16.49 2.50
N PRO A 101 9.52 16.15 2.91
CA PRO A 101 10.35 17.04 3.70
C PRO A 101 10.57 18.40 3.02
N LYS A 102 10.63 19.49 3.80
CA LYS A 102 10.69 20.89 3.30
C LYS A 102 11.82 21.16 2.30
N ASN A 103 12.95 20.46 2.43
CA ASN A 103 14.13 20.64 1.57
C ASN A 103 14.20 19.63 0.42
N THR A 104 13.09 18.98 0.08
CA THR A 104 13.06 18.01 -1.02
C THR A 104 13.23 18.70 -2.35
N LEU A 105 14.14 18.15 -3.17
CA LEU A 105 14.34 18.60 -4.54
C LEU A 105 13.29 17.95 -5.45
N PHE A 106 12.63 18.78 -6.25
CA PHE A 106 11.67 18.35 -7.26
C PHE A 106 12.27 18.49 -8.66
N PHE A 107 11.79 17.67 -9.59
CA PHE A 107 12.32 17.56 -10.93
C PHE A 107 11.19 17.39 -11.96
N LYS A 108 11.42 17.78 -13.21
CA LYS A 108 10.46 17.52 -14.31
C LYS A 108 10.36 16.04 -14.68
N GLU A 109 11.45 15.32 -14.48
CA GLU A 109 11.58 13.87 -14.72
C GLU A 109 12.66 13.29 -13.79
N PRO A 110 12.74 11.96 -13.61
CA PRO A 110 13.79 11.33 -12.81
C PRO A 110 15.20 11.74 -13.26
N ASN A 111 16.00 12.29 -12.34
CA ASN A 111 17.34 12.85 -12.58
C ASN A 111 17.39 14.00 -13.62
N GLY A 112 16.26 14.63 -13.92
CA GLY A 112 16.18 15.73 -14.88
C GLY A 112 16.58 17.10 -14.32
N GLU A 113 16.04 18.14 -14.92
CA GLU A 113 16.19 19.52 -14.44
C GLU A 113 15.46 19.72 -13.11
N GLN A 114 16.16 20.29 -12.12
CA GLN A 114 15.55 20.68 -10.87
C GLN A 114 14.51 21.78 -11.11
N THR A 115 13.36 21.64 -10.47
CA THR A 115 12.29 22.62 -10.49
C THR A 115 11.85 22.93 -9.07
N TYR A 116 11.18 24.06 -8.90
CA TYR A 116 10.59 24.43 -7.64
C TYR A 116 9.13 23.96 -7.61
N MET A 117 8.77 23.30 -6.53
CA MET A 117 7.39 23.01 -6.18
C MET A 117 7.15 23.63 -4.81
N PRO A 118 6.21 24.58 -4.67
CA PRO A 118 5.96 25.16 -3.36
C PRO A 118 5.38 24.08 -2.45
N THR A 119 6.10 23.77 -1.37
CA THR A 119 5.58 22.96 -0.28
C THR A 119 4.53 23.78 0.45
N ASN A 120 3.25 23.45 0.27
CA ASN A 120 2.16 23.98 1.06
C ASN A 120 1.83 23.02 2.21
N ASP A 121 0.98 23.45 3.14
CA ASP A 121 0.56 22.63 4.30
C ASP A 121 -0.32 21.43 3.91
N TYR A 122 -0.67 21.32 2.62
CA TYR A 122 -1.50 20.24 2.09
C TYR A 122 -0.61 19.09 1.61
N GLY A 123 -0.99 17.87 1.96
CA GLY A 123 -0.28 16.68 1.53
C GLY A 123 -0.32 16.45 0.02
N PHE A 124 0.57 15.58 -0.44
CA PHE A 124 0.70 15.18 -1.83
C PHE A 124 -0.01 13.85 -2.09
N GLY A 125 -0.41 13.64 -3.35
CA GLY A 125 -0.68 12.32 -3.90
C GLY A 125 0.47 11.87 -4.80
N ILE A 126 0.58 10.57 -5.04
CA ILE A 126 1.48 9.98 -6.04
C ILE A 126 0.66 9.32 -7.13
N ASP A 127 0.99 9.56 -8.41
CA ASP A 127 0.31 8.91 -9.55
C ASP A 127 1.22 7.96 -10.35
N SER A 128 2.52 7.96 -10.10
CA SER A 128 3.49 7.15 -10.84
C SER A 128 4.77 6.93 -10.03
N LEU A 129 5.39 5.78 -10.23
CA LEU A 129 6.67 5.41 -9.64
C LEU A 129 7.68 5.01 -10.74
N SER A 130 8.96 5.25 -10.47
CA SER A 130 10.08 4.80 -11.29
C SER A 130 11.31 4.57 -10.40
N GLY A 131 11.48 3.34 -9.93
CA GLY A 131 12.54 2.99 -8.98
C GLY A 131 12.41 3.77 -7.67
N ASP A 132 13.41 4.61 -7.38
CA ASP A 132 13.46 5.47 -6.19
C ASP A 132 12.62 6.75 -6.33
N TRP A 133 12.08 7.00 -7.52
CA TRP A 133 11.35 8.21 -7.88
C TRP A 133 9.84 7.99 -7.83
N ALA A 134 9.13 9.01 -7.40
CA ALA A 134 7.68 9.08 -7.49
C ALA A 134 7.27 10.44 -8.07
N ARG A 135 6.18 10.44 -8.82
CA ARG A 135 5.59 11.67 -9.36
C ARG A 135 4.46 12.13 -8.45
N PHE A 136 4.72 13.26 -7.81
CA PHE A 136 3.84 13.91 -6.85
C PHE A 136 2.92 14.89 -7.57
N TYR A 137 1.69 14.98 -7.06
CA TYR A 137 0.73 16.02 -7.43
C TYR A 137 0.07 16.54 -6.15
N ARG A 138 -0.45 17.77 -6.21
CA ARG A 138 -1.15 18.37 -5.07
C ARG A 138 -2.55 17.78 -4.95
N LYS A 139 -2.91 17.27 -3.77
CA LYS A 139 -4.28 16.87 -3.44
C LYS A 139 -5.03 18.10 -2.93
N PHE A 140 -5.61 18.89 -3.83
CA PHE A 140 -6.57 19.94 -3.47
C PHE A 140 -8.01 19.45 -3.69
N PRO A 141 -8.95 19.71 -2.76
CA PRO A 141 -10.35 19.28 -2.90
C PRO A 141 -11.09 19.92 -4.08
N ASP A 142 -10.77 21.17 -4.42
CA ASP A 142 -11.66 22.03 -5.24
C ASP A 142 -11.02 22.60 -6.52
N ASP A 143 -9.82 22.15 -6.92
CA ASP A 143 -9.15 22.72 -8.09
C ASP A 143 -8.52 21.67 -9.01
N ASP A 144 -9.22 21.36 -10.10
CA ASP A 144 -8.72 20.51 -11.19
C ASP A 144 -7.54 21.14 -11.96
N SER A 145 -7.33 22.46 -11.86
CA SER A 145 -6.28 23.14 -12.60
C SER A 145 -4.88 22.88 -12.01
N GLU A 146 -4.78 22.68 -10.69
CA GLU A 146 -3.51 22.36 -10.00
C GLU A 146 -3.15 20.87 -10.04
N LYS A 147 -4.07 19.96 -10.39
CA LYS A 147 -3.76 18.55 -10.71
C LYS A 147 -2.76 18.41 -11.87
N ASN A 148 -2.53 19.48 -12.62
CA ASN A 148 -1.61 19.53 -13.75
C ASN A 148 -0.14 19.78 -13.35
N SER A 149 0.12 20.28 -12.14
CA SER A 149 1.49 20.54 -11.68
C SER A 149 2.05 19.28 -11.03
N LYS A 150 2.62 18.40 -11.86
CA LYS A 150 3.19 17.12 -11.46
C LYS A 150 4.70 17.16 -11.50
N TYR A 151 5.34 16.69 -10.44
CA TYR A 151 6.79 16.74 -10.32
C TYR A 151 7.35 15.46 -9.71
N TRP A 152 8.56 15.11 -10.12
CA TRP A 152 9.26 13.96 -9.61
C TRP A 152 10.12 14.33 -8.42
N ALA A 153 10.05 13.52 -7.37
CA ALA A 153 11.01 13.55 -6.27
C ALA A 153 11.31 12.11 -5.83
N LYS A 154 12.39 11.94 -5.05
CA LYS A 154 12.67 10.63 -4.48
C LYS A 154 11.73 10.36 -3.32
N TRP A 155 11.10 9.19 -3.31
CA TRP A 155 10.26 8.73 -2.19
C TRP A 155 11.01 7.77 -1.26
N LYS A 156 12.09 7.17 -1.76
CA LYS A 156 13.01 6.32 -1.01
C LYS A 156 14.46 6.56 -1.44
N ASN A 157 15.38 6.07 -0.62
CA ASN A 157 16.79 5.95 -0.94
C ASN A 157 17.28 4.56 -0.50
N LYS A 158 18.61 4.37 -0.44
CA LYS A 158 19.22 3.11 0.01
C LYS A 158 18.93 2.77 1.47
N ASP A 159 18.66 3.79 2.28
CA ASP A 159 18.50 3.68 3.73
C ASP A 159 17.03 3.53 4.15
N GLY A 160 16.08 3.82 3.26
CA GLY A 160 14.66 3.60 3.50
C GLY A 160 13.74 4.57 2.76
N ILE A 161 12.50 4.64 3.24
CA ILE A 161 11.49 5.59 2.79
C ILE A 161 11.83 6.96 3.38
N ILE A 162 11.76 8.01 2.56
CA ILE A 162 12.14 9.39 2.96
C ILE A 162 10.96 10.37 2.95
N VAL A 163 9.76 9.86 2.68
CA VAL A 163 8.50 10.60 2.75
C VAL A 163 7.64 10.03 3.88
N ASN A 164 6.79 10.86 4.47
CA ASN A 164 5.79 10.38 5.40
C ASN A 164 4.56 9.90 4.63
N ILE A 165 4.14 8.66 4.85
CA ILE A 165 3.03 8.04 4.14
C ILE A 165 1.88 7.88 5.13
N ILE A 166 0.78 8.58 4.87
CA ILE A 166 -0.45 8.44 5.64
C ILE A 166 -1.41 7.63 4.78
N LEU A 167 -1.59 6.35 5.14
CA LEU A 167 -2.57 5.48 4.51
C LEU A 167 -3.97 5.82 5.05
N HIS A 168 -5.03 5.38 4.36
CA HIS A 168 -6.37 5.45 4.93
C HIS A 168 -6.43 4.63 6.22
N GLY A 169 -7.21 5.09 7.22
CA GLY A 169 -7.31 4.43 8.53
C GLY A 169 -7.70 2.96 8.38
N GLY A 170 -6.93 2.07 9.01
CA GLY A 170 -7.05 0.60 8.86
C GLY A 170 -5.72 -0.15 9.03
N TYR A 171 -4.59 0.55 9.00
CA TYR A 171 -3.27 -0.01 9.31
C TYR A 171 -2.78 0.56 10.64
N GLU A 172 -3.12 -0.09 11.75
CA GLU A 172 -2.40 0.08 13.02
C GLU A 172 -1.27 -0.96 13.13
#